data_AF-A0A6L3N735-F1
#
_entry.id   AF-A0A6L3N735-F1
#
_cell.length_a   1.000
_cell.length_b   1.000
_cell.length_c   1.000
_cell.angle_alpha   90.00
_cell.angle_beta   90.00
_cell.angle_gamma   90.00
#
_symmetry.space_group_name_H-M   'P 1'
#
loop_
_entity.id
_entity.type
_entity.pdbx_description
1 polymer ?
#
loop_
_entity_poly.entity_id
_entity_poly.type
_entity_poly.pdbx_seq_one_letter_code
_entity_poly.pdbx_strand_id
1 'polypeptide(L)'
;MTERFADRADAGRRLAHALHDYAGRRDVVVLALPRGGVPVAFPVAQALRAPLDVLVVRKLGMPSDPEFAIGAIATGGAIHLQHSAIRAMGVTDAQLADVIARETAELQRREALYRGARPPLPVDGRIAIVVD
;
A
#
# COMPACT_ATOMS: atom_id res chain seq x y z
N MET A 1 9.95 -27.07 -12.14
CA MET A 1 9.64 -26.98 -10.70
C MET A 1 9.14 -25.57 -10.44
N THR A 2 7.92 -25.39 -9.96
CA THR A 2 7.47 -24.09 -9.46
C THR A 2 8.23 -23.85 -8.17
N GLU A 3 9.30 -23.06 -8.25
CA GLU A 3 10.13 -22.77 -7.09
C GLU A 3 9.31 -21.93 -6.12
N ARG A 4 8.89 -22.55 -5.01
CA ARG A 4 8.21 -21.84 -3.93
C ARG A 4 9.25 -21.05 -3.14
N PHE A 5 8.90 -19.82 -2.77
CA PHE A 5 9.68 -19.06 -1.81
C PHE A 5 9.61 -19.74 -0.43
N ALA A 6 10.72 -19.75 0.30
CA ALA A 6 10.76 -20.32 1.65
C ALA A 6 9.94 -19.48 2.64
N ASP A 7 10.04 -18.16 2.53
CA ASP A 7 9.29 -17.17 3.28
C ASP A 7 9.21 -15.84 2.51
N ARG A 8 8.60 -14.82 3.11
CA ARG A 8 8.48 -13.49 2.51
C ARG A 8 9.82 -12.80 2.32
N ALA A 9 10.80 -13.04 3.19
CA ALA A 9 12.12 -12.45 3.05
C ALA A 9 12.91 -13.10 1.90
N ASP A 10 12.72 -14.41 1.65
CA ASP A 10 13.23 -15.11 0.48
C ASP A 10 12.64 -14.55 -0.80
N ALA A 11 11.32 -14.36 -0.85
CA ALA A 11 10.66 -13.68 -1.96
C ALA A 11 11.26 -12.29 -2.19
N GLY A 12 11.46 -11.51 -1.12
CA GLY A 12 12.07 -10.19 -1.18
C GLY A 12 13.51 -10.18 -1.71
N ARG A 13 14.36 -11.13 -1.29
CA ARG A 13 15.74 -11.25 -1.79
C ARG A 13 15.79 -11.60 -3.28
N ARG A 14 14.90 -12.48 -3.74
CA ARG A 14 14.82 -12.83 -5.17
C ARG A 14 14.25 -11.68 -6.00
N LEU A 15 13.25 -10.98 -5.48
CA LEU A 15 12.73 -9.77 -6.10
C LEU A 15 13.81 -8.69 -6.19
N ALA A 16 14.63 -8.51 -5.15
CA ALA A 16 15.74 -7.57 -5.16
C ALA A 16 16.76 -7.87 -6.27
N HIS A 17 17.03 -9.15 -6.54
CA HIS A 17 17.91 -9.55 -7.64
C HIS A 17 17.33 -9.16 -9.00
N ALA A 18 16.02 -9.36 -9.20
CA ALA A 18 15.33 -8.94 -10.42
C ALA A 18 15.28 -7.41 -10.60
N LEU A 19 15.43 -6.65 -9.51
CA LEU A 19 15.42 -5.19 -9.49
C LEU A 19 16.82 -4.55 -9.45
N HIS A 20 17.89 -5.30 -9.74
CA HIS A 20 19.26 -4.82 -9.55
C HIS A 20 19.59 -3.51 -10.31
N ASP A 21 18.91 -3.24 -11.42
CA ASP A 21 19.10 -2.02 -12.22
C ASP A 21 18.74 -0.73 -11.46
N TYR A 22 17.99 -0.86 -10.37
CA TYR A 22 17.66 0.25 -9.48
C TYR A 22 18.68 0.45 -8.35
N ALA A 23 19.64 -0.46 -8.17
CA ALA A 23 20.54 -0.44 -7.03
C ALA A 23 21.48 0.78 -7.05
N GLY A 24 21.57 1.50 -5.93
CA GLY A 24 22.43 2.67 -5.77
C GLY A 24 21.91 3.94 -6.45
N ARG A 25 20.75 3.89 -7.10
CA ARG A 25 20.07 5.08 -7.60
C ARG A 25 19.60 5.97 -6.44
N ARG A 26 19.69 7.28 -6.62
CA ARG A 26 19.28 8.28 -5.61
C ARG A 26 17.81 8.70 -5.73
N ASP A 27 17.17 8.34 -6.83
CA ASP A 27 15.78 8.67 -7.16
C ASP A 27 14.82 7.50 -6.94
N VAL A 28 15.20 6.49 -6.16
CA VAL A 28 14.36 5.31 -5.86
C VAL A 28 13.86 5.38 -4.42
N VAL A 29 12.59 5.03 -4.21
CA VAL A 29 11.98 4.80 -2.89
C VAL A 29 11.19 3.49 -2.92
N VAL A 30 11.32 2.69 -1.86
CA VAL A 30 10.56 1.45 -1.71
C VAL A 30 9.39 1.72 -0.76
N LEU A 31 8.18 1.39 -1.21
CA LEU A 31 6.94 1.54 -0.45
C LEU A 31 6.34 0.16 -0.18
N ALA A 32 6.23 -0.21 1.09
CA ALA A 32 5.64 -1.48 1.49
C ALA A 32 4.15 -1.33 1.82
N LEU A 33 3.31 -2.22 1.29
CA LEU A 33 1.93 -2.37 1.75
C LEU A 33 1.90 -3.22 3.03
N PRO A 34 1.44 -2.68 4.18
CA PRO A 34 1.37 -3.46 5.40
C PRO A 34 0.20 -4.47 5.37
N ARG A 35 0.34 -5.66 5.95
CA ARG A 35 1.46 -6.13 6.79
C ARG A 35 2.42 -7.06 6.04
N GLY A 36 1.92 -7.73 5.00
CA GLY A 36 2.64 -8.78 4.27
C GLY A 36 3.80 -8.24 3.44
N GLY A 37 3.60 -7.10 2.77
CA GLY A 37 4.63 -6.46 1.97
C GLY A 37 5.86 -6.02 2.72
N VAL A 38 5.76 -5.66 4.00
CA VAL A 38 6.90 -5.14 4.78
C VAL A 38 8.09 -6.12 4.83
N PRO A 39 7.93 -7.40 5.22
CA PRO A 39 9.03 -8.37 5.19
C PRO A 39 9.53 -8.74 3.79
N VAL A 40 8.77 -8.45 2.72
CA VAL A 40 9.23 -8.59 1.32
C VAL A 40 10.03 -7.37 0.89
N ALA A 41 9.54 -6.17 1.21
CA ALA A 41 10.10 -4.88 0.85
C ALA A 41 11.41 -4.58 1.57
N PHE A 42 11.58 -5.07 2.80
CA PHE A 42 12.78 -4.80 3.59
C PHE A 42 14.06 -5.33 2.92
N PRO A 43 14.16 -6.61 2.51
CA PRO A 43 15.29 -7.08 1.70
C PRO A 43 15.50 -6.30 0.40
N VAL A 44 14.40 -5.90 -0.28
CA VAL A 44 14.47 -5.10 -1.52
C VAL A 44 15.13 -3.75 -1.24
N ALA A 45 14.65 -2.99 -0.26
CA ALA A 45 15.22 -1.70 0.09
C ALA A 45 16.69 -1.79 0.51
N GLN A 46 17.04 -2.82 1.29
CA GLN A 46 18.42 -3.05 1.73
C GLN A 46 19.35 -3.32 0.54
N ALA A 47 18.97 -4.22 -0.37
CA ALA A 47 19.77 -4.56 -1.54
C ALA A 47 19.90 -3.40 -2.53
N LEU A 48 18.82 -2.64 -2.73
CA LEU A 48 18.83 -1.48 -3.63
C LEU A 48 19.52 -0.25 -3.01
N ARG A 49 19.81 -0.26 -1.70
CA ARG A 49 20.25 0.91 -0.91
C ARG A 49 19.29 2.08 -1.04
N ALA A 50 18.00 1.78 -1.11
CA ALA A 50 16.92 2.74 -1.23
C ALA A 50 16.21 2.92 0.11
N PRO A 51 15.69 4.12 0.41
CA PRO A 51 14.88 4.32 1.60
C PRO A 51 13.58 3.51 1.52
N LEU A 52 13.18 2.93 2.64
CA LEU A 52 11.95 2.15 2.79
C LEU A 52 10.92 2.94 3.58
N ASP A 53 9.68 2.88 3.14
CA ASP A 53 8.55 3.42 3.88
C ASP A 53 7.30 2.54 3.77
N VAL A 54 6.32 2.79 4.63
CA VAL A 54 5.01 2.13 4.58
C VAL A 54 3.99 2.97 3.82
N LEU A 55 3.28 2.34 2.89
CA LEU A 55 2.14 2.90 2.19
C LEU A 55 0.87 2.33 2.81
N VAL A 56 0.24 3.08 3.72
CA VAL A 56 -0.99 2.63 4.38
C VAL A 56 -2.18 2.93 3.47
N VAL A 57 -2.90 1.88 3.10
CA VAL A 57 -4.11 1.94 2.26
C VAL A 57 -5.25 1.17 2.93
N ARG A 58 -6.49 1.59 2.67
CA ARG A 58 -7.71 0.88 3.07
C ARG A 58 -8.64 0.74 1.88
N LYS A 59 -9.14 -0.48 1.66
CA LYS A 59 -10.24 -0.75 0.73
C LYS A 59 -11.52 -0.13 1.29
N LEU A 60 -12.27 0.56 0.45
CA LEU A 60 -13.66 0.92 0.73
C LEU A 60 -14.52 -0.23 0.21
N GLY A 61 -15.03 -1.04 1.13
CA GLY A 61 -15.94 -2.15 0.82
C GLY A 61 -17.37 -1.67 0.58
N MET A 62 -18.14 -2.44 -0.18
CA MET A 62 -19.56 -2.18 -0.35
C MET A 62 -20.30 -2.33 0.99
N PRO A 63 -21.32 -1.50 1.30
CA PRO A 63 -22.07 -1.60 2.56
C PRO A 63 -22.71 -2.98 2.80
N SER A 64 -23.24 -3.62 1.75
CA SER A 64 -23.88 -4.94 1.84
C SER A 64 -22.91 -6.12 1.66
N ASP A 65 -21.74 -5.88 1.07
CA ASP A 65 -20.69 -6.88 0.88
C ASP A 65 -19.31 -6.22 1.04
N PRO A 66 -18.77 -6.18 2.27
CA PRO A 66 -17.48 -5.53 2.55
C PRO A 66 -16.30 -6.15 1.78
N GLU A 67 -16.43 -7.36 1.24
CA GLU A 67 -15.38 -7.97 0.43
C GLU A 67 -15.32 -7.38 -0.98
N PHE A 68 -16.44 -6.90 -1.51
CA PHE A 68 -16.49 -6.21 -2.79
C PHE A 68 -15.97 -4.77 -2.69
N ALA A 69 -14.89 -4.44 -3.40
CA ALA A 69 -14.29 -3.10 -3.38
C ALA A 69 -15.09 -2.12 -4.23
N ILE A 70 -15.45 -0.97 -3.66
CA ILE A 70 -16.03 0.19 -4.38
C ILE A 70 -15.07 1.39 -4.43
N GLY A 71 -13.91 1.26 -3.80
CA GLY A 71 -12.87 2.28 -3.79
C GLY A 71 -11.73 1.95 -2.84
N ALA A 72 -10.85 2.93 -2.64
CA ALA A 72 -9.77 2.87 -1.67
C ALA A 72 -9.43 4.27 -1.15
N ILE A 73 -8.86 4.31 0.04
CA ILE A 73 -8.26 5.51 0.62
C ILE A 73 -6.82 5.22 1.02
N ALA A 74 -5.99 6.26 1.06
CA ALA A 74 -4.60 6.16 1.48
C ALA A 74 -4.17 7.36 2.32
N THR A 75 -3.03 7.22 2.99
CA THR A 75 -2.34 8.30 3.71
C THR A 75 -2.27 9.58 2.86
N GLY A 76 -2.41 10.73 3.51
CA GLY A 76 -2.43 12.04 2.84
C GLY A 76 -3.80 12.44 2.28
N GLY A 77 -4.87 11.70 2.60
CA GLY A 77 -6.24 12.05 2.21
C GLY A 77 -6.62 11.64 0.78
N ALA A 78 -5.82 10.79 0.14
CA ALA A 78 -6.16 10.28 -1.19
C ALA A 78 -7.41 9.38 -1.11
N ILE A 79 -8.36 9.61 -2.01
CA ILE A 79 -9.58 8.82 -2.15
C ILE A 79 -9.76 8.46 -3.62
N HIS A 80 -9.95 7.18 -3.90
CA HIS A 80 -10.27 6.67 -5.22
C HIS A 80 -11.58 5.89 -5.18
N LEU A 81 -12.54 6.26 -6.04
CA LEU A 81 -13.87 5.68 -6.05
C LEU A 81 -14.21 5.08 -7.41
N GLN A 82 -14.76 3.87 -7.40
CA GLN A 82 -15.32 3.21 -8.58
C GLN A 82 -16.77 3.66 -8.78
N HIS A 83 -16.94 4.85 -9.35
CA HIS A 83 -18.25 5.48 -9.52
C HIS A 83 -19.25 4.63 -10.30
N SER A 84 -18.79 3.81 -11.26
CA SER A 84 -19.66 2.87 -12.00
C SER A 84 -20.25 1.80 -11.09
N ALA A 85 -19.43 1.19 -10.22
CA ALA A 85 -19.88 0.18 -9.26
C ALA A 85 -20.83 0.78 -8.21
N ILE A 86 -20.49 1.96 -7.68
CA ILE A 86 -21.32 2.70 -6.72
C ILE A 86 -22.72 2.94 -7.29
N ARG A 87 -22.79 3.45 -8.53
CA ARG A 87 -24.08 3.68 -9.22
C ARG A 87 -24.84 2.40 -9.52
N ALA A 88 -24.16 1.39 -10.09
CA ALA A 88 -24.79 0.13 -10.50
C ALA A 88 -25.42 -0.61 -9.31
N MET A 89 -24.81 -0.48 -8.13
CA MET A 89 -25.26 -1.16 -6.93
C MET A 89 -26.14 -0.29 -6.03
N GLY A 90 -26.47 0.94 -6.46
CA GLY A 90 -27.37 1.84 -5.72
C GLY A 90 -26.84 2.27 -4.35
N VAL A 91 -25.52 2.36 -4.17
CA VAL A 91 -24.92 2.83 -2.91
C VAL A 91 -25.24 4.31 -2.74
N THR A 92 -25.91 4.66 -1.63
CA THR A 92 -26.28 6.05 -1.35
C THR A 92 -25.08 6.86 -0.86
N ASP A 93 -25.15 8.18 -1.00
CA ASP A 93 -24.09 9.08 -0.51
C ASP A 93 -23.87 8.94 1.00
N ALA A 94 -24.95 8.73 1.77
CA ALA A 94 -24.86 8.49 3.21
C ALA A 94 -24.11 7.19 3.53
N GLN A 95 -24.43 6.10 2.84
CA GLN A 95 -23.72 4.83 3.00
C GLN A 95 -22.25 4.93 2.61
N LEU A 96 -21.95 5.64 1.52
CA LEU A 96 -20.58 5.87 1.09
C LEU A 96 -19.81 6.71 2.12
N ALA A 97 -20.42 7.77 2.66
CA ALA A 97 -19.82 8.60 3.70
C ALA A 97 -19.50 7.80 4.96
N ASP A 98 -20.41 6.92 5.40
CA ASP A 98 -20.20 6.05 6.56
C ASP A 98 -19.03 5.09 6.36
N VAL A 99 -18.91 4.49 5.17
CA VAL A 99 -17.79 3.61 4.81
C VAL A 99 -16.47 4.39 4.81
N ILE A 100 -16.44 5.57 4.18
CA ILE A 100 -15.24 6.43 4.13
C ILE A 100 -14.82 6.83 5.56
N ALA A 101 -15.75 7.27 6.40
CA ALA A 101 -15.46 7.70 7.76
C ALA A 101 -14.85 6.57 8.60
N ARG A 102 -15.45 5.37 8.56
CA ARG A 102 -14.95 4.19 9.28
C ARG A 102 -13.57 3.78 8.82
N GLU A 103 -13.36 3.67 7.50
CA GLU A 103 -12.06 3.24 6.97
C GLU A 103 -10.99 4.32 7.18
N THR A 104 -11.35 5.61 7.19
CA THR A 104 -10.42 6.72 7.48
C THR A 104 -9.93 6.66 8.93
N ALA A 105 -10.81 6.37 9.88
CA ALA A 105 -10.40 6.21 11.28
C ALA A 105 -9.40 5.04 11.45
N GLU A 106 -9.63 3.91 10.77
CA GLU A 106 -8.71 2.77 10.80
C GLU A 106 -7.39 3.06 10.05
N LEU A 107 -7.46 3.78 8.93
CA LEU A 107 -6.28 4.26 8.20
C LEU A 107 -5.39 5.09 9.13
N GLN A 108 -5.95 6.09 9.79
CA GLN A 108 -5.23 6.98 10.71
C GLN A 108 -4.64 6.22 11.88
N ARG A 109 -5.39 5.27 12.47
CA ARG A 109 -4.90 4.41 13.56
C ARG A 109 -3.68 3.59 13.13
N ARG A 110 -3.70 2.99 11.93
CA ARG A 110 -2.58 2.20 11.40
C ARG A 110 -1.39 3.06 11.02
N GLU A 111 -1.64 4.22 10.42
CA GLU A 111 -0.59 5.18 10.09
C GLU A 111 0.17 5.60 11.36
N ALA A 112 -0.55 6.00 12.41
CA ALA A 112 0.04 6.32 13.70
C ALA A 112 0.82 5.14 14.31
N LEU A 113 0.29 3.91 14.20
CA LEU A 113 0.95 2.72 14.73
C LEU A 113 2.25 2.38 14.01
N TYR A 114 2.30 2.47 12.67
CA TYR A 114 3.47 2.05 11.89
C TYR A 114 4.53 3.14 11.76
N ARG A 115 4.10 4.38 11.58
CA ARG A 115 4.99 5.51 11.28
C ARG A 115 5.31 6.34 12.52
N GLY A 116 4.40 6.38 13.51
CA GLY A 116 4.46 7.33 14.61
C GLY A 116 4.35 8.77 14.09
N ALA A 117 5.22 9.65 14.58
CA ALA A 117 5.27 11.06 14.15
C ALA A 117 6.17 11.32 12.93
N ARG A 118 6.77 10.28 12.33
CA ARG A 118 7.61 10.47 11.14
C ARG A 118 6.74 10.96 9.97
N PRO A 119 7.22 11.85 9.09
CA PRO A 119 6.50 12.19 7.87
C PRO A 119 6.59 11.06 6.82
N PRO A 120 5.67 10.99 5.84
CA PRO A 120 5.83 10.18 4.63
C PRO A 120 7.08 10.55 3.85
N LEU A 121 7.73 9.56 3.22
CA LEU A 121 8.80 9.85 2.28
C LEU A 121 8.24 10.53 1.02
N PRO A 122 8.93 11.55 0.49
CA PRO A 122 8.54 12.19 -0.76
C PRO A 122 8.71 11.22 -1.93
N VAL A 123 7.73 11.22 -2.83
CA VAL A 123 7.70 10.37 -4.04
C VAL A 123 7.75 11.18 -5.33
N ASP A 124 7.49 12.49 -5.28
CA ASP A 124 7.47 13.35 -6.45
C ASP A 124 8.81 13.35 -7.18
N GLY A 125 8.77 13.10 -8.49
CA GLY A 125 9.96 13.01 -9.33
C GLY A 125 10.87 11.80 -9.03
N ARG A 126 10.38 10.82 -8.27
CA ARG A 126 11.11 9.58 -7.92
C ARG A 126 10.45 8.36 -8.54
N ILE A 127 11.23 7.29 -8.63
CA ILE A 127 10.76 5.94 -8.93
C ILE A 127 10.28 5.31 -7.62
N ALA A 128 8.97 5.10 -7.50
CA ALA A 128 8.38 4.39 -6.38
C ALA A 128 8.22 2.90 -6.73
N ILE A 129 8.88 2.04 -5.95
CA ILE A 129 8.72 0.59 -6.03
C ILE A 129 7.75 0.16 -4.94
N VAL A 130 6.50 -0.14 -5.31
CA VAL A 130 5.46 -0.61 -4.38
C VAL A 130 5.54 -2.13 -4.25
N VAL A 131 5.58 -2.64 -3.01
CA VAL A 131 5.80 -4.06 -2.70
C VAL A 131 4.73 -4.58 -1.74
N ASP A 132 4.20 -5.78 -2.03
CA ASP A 132 3.31 -6.59 -1.17
C ASP A 132 3.73 -8.08 -1.16
#